data_AF-A0A9E3XVS2-F1
#
_entry.id   AF-A0A9E3XVS2-F1
#
_cell.length_a   1.000
_cell.length_b   1.000
_cell.length_c   1.000
_cell.angle_alpha   90.00
_cell.angle_beta   90.00
_cell.angle_gamma   90.00
#
_symmetry.space_group_name_H-M   'P 1'
#
loop_
_entity.id
_entity.type
_entity.pdbx_description
1 polymer ?
#
loop_
_entity_poly.entity_id
_entity_poly.type
_entity_poly.pdbx_seq_one_letter_code
_entity_poly.pdbx_strand_id
1 'polypeptide(L)' 'MEERKFISAADMDRMTPNERAEAVNASICRSWDEVPEPFRSKVRARAVELAQRFDRGD' A
#
# COMPACT_ATOMS: atom_id res chain seq x y z
N MET A 1 -6.86 -12.26 -6.56
CA MET A 1 -6.08 -11.45 -5.62
C MET A 1 -7.05 -11.12 -4.49
N GLU A 2 -6.93 -11.76 -3.33
CA GLU A 2 -7.83 -11.51 -2.20
C GLU A 2 -7.76 -10.03 -1.82
N GLU A 3 -8.91 -9.40 -1.57
CA GLU A 3 -8.96 -8.07 -0.99
C GLU A 3 -8.32 -8.12 0.40
N ARG A 4 -7.11 -7.57 0.53
CA ARG A 4 -6.48 -7.38 1.84
C ARG A 4 -7.38 -6.47 2.67
N LYS A 5 -8.01 -7.05 3.69
CA LYS A 5 -8.91 -6.35 4.61
C LYS A 5 -8.15 -5.19 5.26
N PHE A 6 -8.70 -3.99 5.15
CA PHE A 6 -8.20 -2.83 5.87
C PHE A 6 -8.35 -3.06 7.38
N ILE A 7 -7.26 -2.98 8.12
CA ILE A 7 -7.26 -3.05 9.58
C ILE A 7 -7.16 -1.62 10.10
N SER A 8 -8.23 -1.15 10.75
CA SER A 8 -8.26 0.20 11.31
C SER A 8 -7.50 0.27 12.65
N ALA A 9 -7.21 1.48 13.12
CA ALA A 9 -6.63 1.68 14.46
C ALA A 9 -7.52 1.08 15.57
N ALA A 10 -8.84 1.25 15.47
CA ALA A 10 -9.79 0.66 16.42
C ALA A 10 -9.80 -0.87 16.38
N ASP A 11 -9.46 -1.50 15.25
CA ASP A 11 -9.30 -2.95 15.16
C ASP A 11 -7.99 -3.39 15.84
N MET A 12 -6.91 -2.63 15.65
CA MET A 12 -5.62 -2.87 16.31
C MET A 12 -5.70 -2.75 17.84
N ASP A 13 -6.54 -1.85 18.36
CA ASP A 13 -6.74 -1.67 19.80
C ASP A 13 -7.42 -2.88 20.45
N ARG A 14 -8.24 -3.62 19.69
CA ARG A 14 -8.90 -4.86 20.15
C ARG A 14 -8.01 -6.09 20.05
N MET A 15 -6.87 -5.98 19.38
CA MET A 15 -5.90 -7.06 19.22
C MET A 15 -4.93 -7.13 20.40
N THR A 16 -4.48 -8.33 20.72
CA THR A 16 -3.31 -8.54 21.58
C THR A 16 -2.04 -7.99 20.91
N PRO A 17 -0.95 -7.75 21.68
CA PRO A 17 0.33 -7.33 21.09
C PRO A 17 0.85 -8.27 19.99
N ASN A 18 0.67 -9.59 20.14
CA ASN A 18 1.11 -10.57 19.13
C ASN A 18 0.26 -10.52 17.87
N GLU A 19 -1.07 -10.46 18.00
CA GLU A 19 -1.97 -10.33 16.85
C GLU A 19 -1.69 -9.05 16.06
N ARG A 20 -1.37 -7.94 16.75
CA ARG A 20 -0.92 -6.71 16.08
C ARG A 20 0.37 -6.92 15.30
N ALA A 21 1.36 -7.58 15.90
CA ALA A 21 2.64 -7.83 15.24
C ALA A 21 2.47 -8.70 13.99
N GLU A 22 1.64 -9.74 14.07
CA GLU A 22 1.30 -10.60 12.94
C GLU A 22 0.54 -9.84 11.85
N ALA A 23 -0.45 -9.04 12.21
CA ALA A 23 -1.21 -8.21 11.28
C ALA A 23 -0.32 -7.23 10.51
N VAL A 24 0.60 -6.56 11.20
CA VAL A 24 1.59 -5.67 10.57
C VAL A 24 2.49 -6.46 9.63
N ASN A 25 3.05 -7.58 10.10
CA ASN A 25 3.93 -8.41 9.28
C ASN A 25 3.26 -8.93 8.00
N ALA A 26 1.98 -9.31 8.09
CA ALA A 26 1.18 -9.75 6.94
C ALA A 26 0.87 -8.60 5.96
N SER A 27 0.85 -7.35 6.43
CA SER A 27 0.59 -6.17 5.60
C SER A 27 1.79 -5.73 4.76
N ILE A 28 3.01 -6.15 5.12
CA ILE A 28 4.24 -5.73 4.46
C ILE A 28 4.36 -6.42 3.10
N CYS A 29 4.44 -5.61 2.03
CA CYS A 29 4.83 -6.09 0.70
C CYS A 29 6.35 -6.13 0.62
N ARG A 30 6.93 -7.30 0.30
CA ARG A 30 8.39 -7.46 0.15
C ARG A 30 8.87 -7.25 -1.28
N SER A 31 7.94 -7.26 -2.22
CA SER A 31 8.20 -7.04 -3.64
C SER A 31 7.13 -6.16 -4.25
N TRP A 32 7.44 -5.56 -5.40
CA TRP A 32 6.49 -4.72 -6.11
C TRP A 32 5.27 -5.51 -6.62
N ASP A 33 5.42 -6.80 -6.92
CA ASP A 33 4.33 -7.64 -7.41
C ASP A 33 3.31 -8.03 -6.33
N GLU A 34 3.68 -7.91 -5.06
CA GLU A 34 2.77 -8.09 -3.93
C GLU A 34 1.86 -6.88 -3.69
N VAL A 35 2.17 -5.74 -4.31
CA VAL A 35 1.35 -4.53 -4.18
C VAL A 35 0.08 -4.69 -5.01
N PRO A 36 -1.12 -4.43 -4.44
CA PRO A 36 -2.37 -4.58 -5.17
C PRO A 36 -2.43 -3.74 -6.45
N GLU A 37 -2.93 -4.35 -7.53
CA GLU A 37 -2.97 -3.74 -8.86
C GLU A 37 -3.60 -2.33 -8.89
N PRO A 38 -4.76 -2.08 -8.22
CA PRO A 38 -5.34 -0.73 -8.22
C PRO A 38 -4.41 0.34 -7.65
N PHE A 39 -3.56 -0.01 -6.68
CA PHE A 39 -2.59 0.92 -6.11
C PHE A 39 -1.38 1.09 -7.04
N ARG A 40 -0.84 0.00 -7.60
CA ARG A 40 0.26 0.07 -8.58
C ARG A 40 -0.08 0.96 -9.76
N SER A 41 -1.29 0.82 -10.29
CA SER A 41 -1.82 1.64 -11.38
C SER A 41 -1.86 3.13 -11.03
N LYS A 42 -2.31 3.50 -9.81
CA LYS A 42 -2.31 4.90 -9.34
C LYS A 42 -0.91 5.48 -9.24
N VAL A 43 0.04 4.73 -8.66
CA VAL A 43 1.44 5.16 -8.54
C VAL A 43 2.05 5.38 -9.92
N ARG A 44 1.83 4.45 -10.86
CA ARG A 44 2.33 4.56 -12.23
C ARG A 44 1.76 5.78 -12.95
N ALA A 45 0.45 6.01 -12.85
CA ALA A 45 -0.19 7.17 -13.44
C ALA A 45 0.42 8.48 -12.90
N ARG A 46 0.60 8.57 -11.57
CA ARG A 46 1.21 9.73 -10.94
C ARG A 46 2.68 9.93 -11.36
N ALA A 47 3.45 8.86 -11.48
CA ALA A 47 4.82 8.92 -11.95
C ALA A 47 4.91 9.46 -13.39
N VAL A 48 4.02 9.03 -14.28
CA VAL A 48 3.92 9.55 -15.66
C VAL A 48 3.57 11.04 -15.66
N GLU A 49 2.59 11.46 -14.86
CA GLU A 49 2.20 12.87 -14.75
C GLU A 49 3.38 13.73 -14.28
N LEU A 50 4.11 13.29 -13.26
CA LEU A 50 5.27 14.00 -12.73
C LEU A 50 6.40 14.09 -13.75
N ALA A 51 6.73 12.98 -14.43
CA ALA A 51 7.74 12.99 -15.49
C ALA A 51 7.41 14.02 -16.57
N GLN A 52 6.16 14.05 -17.04
CA GLN A 52 5.72 15.03 -18.03
C GLN A 52 5.75 16.47 -17.53
N ARG A 53 5.66 16.72 -16.22
CA ARG A 53 5.79 18.08 -15.66
C ARG A 53 7.25 18.52 -15.65
N PHE A 54 8.15 17.64 -15.23
CA PHE A 54 9.59 17.91 -15.26
C PHE A 54 10.13 18.10 -16.69
N ASP A 55 9.65 17.30 -17.65
CA ASP A 55 10.01 17.45 -19.07
C ASP A 55 9.49 18.77 -19.67
N ARG A 56 8.43 19.35 -19.10
CA ARG A 56 7.86 20.64 -19.50
C ARG A 56 8.53 21.85 -18.85
N GLY A 57 9.45 21.65 -17.92
CA GLY A 57 10.28 22.71 -17.34
C GLY A 57 9.62 23.59 -16.27
N ASP A 58 8.60 23.08 -15.57
CA ASP A 58 8.12 23.67 -14.29
C ASP A 58 9.10 23.41 -13.13
#